data_AF-A0A1F9ZRF7-F1
#
_entry.id   AF-A0A1F9ZRF7-F1
#
_cell.length_a   1.000
_cell.length_b   1.000
_cell.length_c   1.000
_cell.angle_alpha   90.00
_cell.angle_beta   90.00
_cell.angle_gamma   90.00
#
_symmetry.space_group_name_H-M   'P 1'
#
loop_
_entity.id
_entity.type
_entity.pdbx_description
1 polymer ?
#
loop_
_entity_poly.entity_id
_entity_poly.type
_entity_poly.pdbx_seq_one_letter_code
_entity_poly.pdbx_strand_id
1 'polypeptide(L)'
;MKVILKKDVHNLGKCGEVKQIRDGYGRNYLIPRGLVEIATEGAMKAWKNSEAKRTKRISTENAGLAELAKKISAVTLSFSRPVDEAGTMFGSVAKSDIIKNLAAADIEVHKDMIKLPA
;
A
#
# COMPACT_ATOMS: atom_id res chain seq x y z
N MET A 1 11.13 -24.78 21.05
CA MET A 1 11.86 -23.91 20.11
C MET A 1 11.24 -22.53 20.03
N LYS A 2 12.04 -21.46 20.07
CA LYS A 2 11.57 -20.07 19.81
C LYS A 2 11.66 -19.76 18.33
N VAL A 3 10.60 -19.22 17.75
CA VAL A 3 10.53 -18.87 16.33
C VAL A 3 9.90 -17.50 16.11
N ILE A 4 10.30 -16.84 15.03
CA ILE A 4 9.73 -15.59 14.51
C ILE A 4 8.79 -15.95 13.37
N LEU A 5 7.55 -15.51 13.43
CA LEU A 5 6.56 -15.70 12.37
C LEU A 5 6.89 -14.82 11.17
N LYS A 6 7.03 -15.41 9.98
CA LYS A 6 7.19 -14.68 8.70
C LYS A 6 5.87 -14.39 8.02
N LYS A 7 4.85 -15.19 8.30
CA LYS A 7 3.50 -15.04 7.76
C LYS A 7 2.50 -15.23 8.90
N ASP A 8 1.28 -14.77 8.68
CA ASP A 8 0.19 -15.03 9.60
C ASP A 8 -0.12 -16.52 9.61
N VAL A 9 -0.17 -17.11 10.80
CA VAL A 9 -0.48 -18.53 10.98
C VAL A 9 -1.68 -18.65 11.89
N HIS A 10 -2.73 -19.29 11.38
CA HIS A 10 -3.93 -19.60 12.15
C HIS A 10 -3.56 -20.34 13.44
N ASN A 11 -4.08 -19.89 14.58
CA ASN A 11 -3.79 -20.37 15.94
C ASN A 11 -2.36 -20.12 16.49
N LEU A 12 -1.47 -19.42 15.78
CA LEU A 12 -0.13 -19.09 16.31
C LEU A 12 0.08 -17.60 16.56
N GLY A 13 -0.37 -16.74 15.64
CA GLY A 13 -0.19 -15.29 15.72
C GLY A 13 0.03 -14.65 14.35
N LYS A 14 0.34 -13.35 14.38
CA LYS A 14 0.62 -12.55 13.17
C LYS A 14 2.11 -12.56 12.80
N CYS A 15 2.38 -12.17 11.56
CA CYS A 15 3.71 -11.93 11.04
C CYS A 15 4.48 -10.96 11.96
N GLY A 16 5.71 -11.35 12.33
CA GLY A 16 6.59 -10.59 13.21
C GLY A 16 6.58 -11.00 14.67
N GLU A 17 5.61 -11.80 15.11
CA GLU A 17 5.55 -12.25 16.49
C GLU A 17 6.59 -13.35 16.79
N VAL A 18 7.17 -13.27 17.98
CA VAL A 18 8.03 -14.33 18.53
C VAL A 18 7.18 -15.26 19.38
N LYS A 19 7.10 -16.54 18.99
CA LYS A 19 6.36 -17.56 19.74
C LYS A 19 7.24 -18.74 20.09
N GLN A 20 6.94 -19.34 21.23
CA GLN A 20 7.53 -20.60 21.65
C GLN A 20 6.62 -21.74 21.20
N ILE A 21 7.16 -22.64 20.41
CA ILE A 21 6.46 -23.81 19.87
C ILE A 21 7.19 -25.10 20.19
N ARG A 22 6.49 -26.21 20.01
CA ARG A 22 7.07 -27.56 20.07
C ARG A 22 8.03 -27.77 18.89
N ASP A 23 9.15 -28.43 19.15
CA ASP A 23 10.25 -28.56 18.18
C ASP A 23 9.82 -29.30 16.91
N GLY A 24 9.04 -30.38 17.04
CA GLY A 24 8.51 -31.14 15.90
C GLY A 24 7.56 -30.33 15.02
N TYR A 25 6.71 -29.50 15.61
CA TYR A 25 5.80 -28.63 14.84
C TYR A 25 6.56 -27.58 14.04
N GLY A 26 7.63 -27.03 14.61
CA GLY A 26 8.47 -26.08 13.91
C GLY A 26 9.31 -26.73 12.80
N ARG A 27 10.06 -27.80 13.12
CA ARG A 27 10.99 -28.45 12.18
C ARG A 27 10.29 -29.17 11.04
N ASN A 28 9.17 -29.83 11.29
CA ASN A 28 8.52 -30.68 10.29
C ASN A 28 7.44 -29.95 9.47
N TYR A 29 6.84 -28.88 10.02
CA TYR A 29 5.71 -28.20 9.39
C TYR A 29 5.98 -26.74 9.06
N LEU A 30 6.39 -25.92 10.06
CA LEU A 30 6.46 -24.47 9.88
C LEU A 30 7.71 -23.99 9.13
N ILE A 31 8.87 -24.58 9.40
CA ILE A 31 10.15 -24.21 8.75
C ILE A 31 10.17 -24.61 7.27
N PRO A 32 9.81 -25.86 6.87
CA PRO A 32 9.82 -26.26 5.46
C PRO A 32 8.83 -25.46 4.60
N ARG A 33 7.73 -24.98 5.20
CA ARG A 33 6.74 -24.12 4.53
C ARG A 33 7.12 -22.63 4.53
N GLY A 34 8.25 -22.27 5.13
CA GLY A 34 8.72 -20.88 5.24
C GLY A 34 7.80 -19.97 6.05
N LEU A 35 7.00 -20.55 6.96
CA LEU A 35 6.05 -19.80 7.80
C LEU A 35 6.73 -19.14 9.00
N VAL A 36 7.84 -19.71 9.46
CA VAL A 36 8.60 -19.22 10.61
C VAL A 36 10.10 -19.31 10.37
N GLU A 37 10.86 -18.52 11.11
CA GLU A 37 12.32 -18.57 11.19
C GLU A 37 12.75 -18.79 12.65
N ILE A 38 13.89 -19.45 12.87
CA ILE A 38 14.39 -19.70 14.23
C ILE A 38 14.76 -18.34 14.86
N ALA A 39 14.24 -18.08 16.06
CA ALA A 39 14.47 -16.82 16.77
C ALA A 39 15.86 -16.82 17.44
N THR A 40 16.92 -16.72 16.63
CA THR A 40 18.28 -16.43 17.11
C THR A 40 18.44 -14.93 17.36
N GLU A 41 19.43 -14.54 18.16
CA GLU A 41 19.72 -13.11 18.40
C GLU A 41 20.05 -12.36 17.11
N GLY A 42 20.72 -13.02 16.17
CA GLY A 42 20.99 -12.50 14.83
C GLY A 42 19.71 -12.29 14.01
N ALA A 43 18.82 -13.28 14.00
CA ALA A 43 17.54 -13.19 13.29
C ALA A 43 16.64 -12.09 13.87
N MET A 44 16.60 -11.95 15.21
CA MET A 44 15.87 -10.87 15.88
C MET A 44 16.38 -9.47 15.50
N LYS A 45 17.70 -9.28 15.46
CA LYS A 45 18.32 -8.01 15.04
C LYS A 45 18.06 -7.72 13.56
N ALA A 46 18.19 -8.74 12.70
CA ALA A 46 17.90 -8.62 11.27
C ALA A 46 16.43 -8.27 11.00
N TRP A 47 15.50 -8.89 11.74
CA TRP A 47 14.08 -8.63 11.65
C TRP A 47 13.75 -7.19 12.06
N LYS A 48 14.24 -6.72 13.22
CA LYS A 48 14.07 -5.32 13.67
C LYS A 48 14.64 -4.31 12.69
N ASN A 49 15.81 -4.57 12.12
CA ASN A 49 16.40 -3.70 11.10
C ASN A 49 15.57 -3.67 9.82
N SER A 50 15.01 -4.80 9.41
CA SER A 50 14.16 -4.91 8.23
C SER A 50 12.83 -4.20 8.43
N GLU A 51 12.23 -4.35 9.62
CA GLU A 51 11.02 -3.63 10.03
C GLU A 51 11.28 -2.12 10.05
N ALA A 52 12.35 -1.66 10.70
CA ALA A 52 12.72 -0.24 10.72
C ALA A 52 12.98 0.35 9.32
N LYS A 53 13.57 -0.43 8.40
CA LYS A 53 13.72 -0.02 7.00
C LYS A 53 12.37 0.06 6.29
N ARG A 54 11.49 -0.91 6.51
CA ARG A 54 10.15 -0.95 5.92
C ARG A 54 9.30 0.22 6.42
N THR A 55 9.28 0.49 7.72
CA THR A 55 8.52 1.61 8.28
C THR A 55 9.04 2.95 7.79
N LYS A 56 10.37 3.12 7.69
CA LYS A 56 10.95 4.33 7.08
C LYS A 56 10.52 4.52 5.63
N ARG A 57 10.59 3.47 4.79
CA ARG A 57 10.14 3.55 3.38
C ARG A 57 8.67 3.92 3.27
N ILE A 58 7.81 3.26 4.05
CA ILE A 58 6.37 3.55 4.08
C ILE A 58 6.13 4.99 4.54
N SER A 59 6.86 5.46 5.55
CA SER A 59 6.73 6.84 6.03
C SER A 59 7.15 7.86 4.98
N THR A 60 8.22 7.61 4.23
CA THR A 60 8.66 8.51 3.16
C THR A 60 7.68 8.52 1.98
N GLU A 61 7.16 7.35 1.59
CA GLU A 61 6.13 7.25 0.55
C GLU A 61 4.84 7.97 0.97
N ASN A 62 4.37 7.75 2.20
CA ASN A 62 3.19 8.42 2.74
C ASN A 62 3.37 9.94 2.81
N ALA A 63 4.56 10.43 3.17
CA ALA A 63 4.83 11.86 3.19
C ALA A 63 4.73 12.46 1.78
N GLY A 64 5.34 11.83 0.77
CA GLY A 64 5.25 12.28 -0.62
C GLY A 64 3.81 12.24 -1.16
N LEU A 65 3.06 11.18 -0.85
CA LEU A 65 1.64 11.07 -1.22
C LEU A 65 0.77 12.13 -0.51
N ALA A 66 1.05 12.45 0.75
CA ALA A 66 0.33 13.48 1.48
C ALA A 66 0.58 14.89 0.91
N GLU A 67 1.81 15.17 0.47
CA GLU A 67 2.12 16.41 -0.24
C GLU A 67 1.40 16.50 -1.59
N LEU A 68 1.38 15.41 -2.35
CA LEU A 68 0.65 15.31 -3.61
C LEU A 68 -0.85 15.53 -3.39
N ALA A 69 -1.43 14.92 -2.34
CA ALA A 69 -2.83 15.10 -1.97
C ALA A 69 -3.17 16.57 -1.66
N LYS A 70 -2.28 17.29 -0.96
CA LYS A 70 -2.45 18.73 -0.71
C LYS A 70 -2.46 19.53 -2.01
N LYS A 71 -1.54 19.24 -2.94
CA LYS A 71 -1.51 19.89 -4.26
C LYS A 71 -2.81 19.66 -5.03
N ILE A 72 -3.30 18.41 -5.09
CA ILE A 72 -4.57 18.09 -5.74
C ILE A 72 -5.74 18.84 -5.08
N SER A 73 -5.79 18.90 -3.75
CA SER A 73 -6.90 19.55 -3.04
C SER A 73 -7.00 21.05 -3.29
N ALA A 74 -5.88 21.70 -3.64
CA ALA A 74 -5.84 23.14 -3.95
C ALA A 74 -6.18 23.43 -5.42
N VAL A 75 -6.16 22.43 -6.31
CA VAL A 75 -6.41 22.60 -7.74
C VAL A 75 -7.90 22.44 -8.02
N THR A 76 -8.49 23.47 -8.63
CA THR A 76 -9.83 23.39 -9.20
C THR A 76 -9.71 23.11 -10.70
N LEU A 77 -10.22 21.97 -11.15
CA LEU A 77 -10.23 21.62 -12.58
C LEU A 77 -11.51 22.13 -13.23
N SER A 78 -11.38 22.98 -14.24
CA SER A 78 -12.49 23.41 -15.09
C SER A 78 -12.54 22.55 -16.36
N PHE A 79 -13.74 22.09 -16.70
CA PHE A 79 -14.00 21.34 -17.93
C PHE A 79 -15.04 22.09 -18.76
N SER A 80 -14.70 22.43 -20.01
CA SER A 80 -15.64 23.04 -20.95
C SER A 80 -16.03 22.02 -22.01
N ARG A 81 -17.33 21.72 -22.11
CA ARG A 81 -17.89 20.71 -23.01
C ARG A 81 -19.22 21.20 -23.59
N PRO A 82 -19.55 20.81 -24.84
CA PRO A 82 -20.82 21.16 -25.45
C PRO A 82 -21.97 20.45 -24.72
N VAL A 83 -23.03 21.20 -24.47
CA VAL A 83 -24.24 20.77 -23.79
C VAL A 83 -25.41 20.93 -24.76
N ASP A 84 -26.36 20.00 -24.70
CA ASP A 84 -27.60 20.07 -25.48
C ASP A 84 -28.57 21.14 -24.91
N GLU A 85 -29.60 21.52 -25.68
CA GLU A 85 -30.62 22.50 -25.24
C GLU A 85 -31.34 22.07 -23.95
N ALA A 86 -31.41 20.76 -23.70
CA ALA A 86 -31.98 20.16 -22.50
C ALA A 86 -31.05 20.14 -21.28
N GLY A 87 -29.80 20.66 -21.39
CA GLY A 87 -28.82 20.66 -20.30
C GLY A 87 -28.04 19.35 -20.14
N THR A 88 -28.27 18.36 -21.01
CA THR A 88 -27.51 17.10 -21.05
C THR A 88 -26.18 17.30 -21.77
N MET A 89 -25.07 16.99 -21.09
CA MET A 89 -23.72 17.10 -21.67
C MET A 89 -23.48 16.00 -22.71
N PHE A 90 -22.87 16.36 -23.85
CA PHE A 90 -22.43 15.38 -24.83
C PHE A 90 -21.15 14.67 -24.35
N GLY A 91 -21.31 13.39 -23.98
CA GLY A 91 -20.25 12.55 -23.44
C GLY A 91 -20.05 12.69 -21.93
N SER A 92 -19.23 11.80 -21.35
CA SER A 92 -18.89 11.80 -19.92
C SER A 92 -17.46 12.26 -19.70
N VAL A 93 -17.19 12.90 -18.57
CA VAL A 93 -15.82 13.21 -18.14
C VAL A 93 -15.14 11.91 -17.71
N ALA A 94 -14.34 11.34 -18.59
CA ALA A 94 -13.61 10.12 -18.33
C ALA A 94 -12.37 10.40 -17.46
N LYS A 95 -11.85 9.36 -16.79
CA LYS A 95 -10.59 9.43 -16.02
C LYS A 95 -9.43 10.02 -16.85
N SER A 96 -9.41 9.75 -18.15
CA SER A 96 -8.39 10.29 -19.07
C SER A 96 -8.43 11.81 -19.19
N ASP A 97 -9.62 12.42 -19.16
CA ASP A 97 -9.77 13.87 -19.27
C ASP A 97 -9.29 14.55 -17.98
N ILE A 98 -9.56 13.91 -16.83
CA ILE A 98 -9.07 14.36 -15.52
C ILE A 98 -7.54 14.30 -15.46
N ILE A 99 -6.92 13.20 -15.92
CA ILE A 99 -5.45 13.07 -15.95
C ILE A 99 -4.82 14.15 -16.82
N LYS A 100 -5.38 14.42 -18.00
CA LYS A 100 -4.86 15.45 -18.91
C LYS A 100 -4.89 16.84 -18.28
N ASN A 101 -5.99 17.19 -17.62
CA ASN A 101 -6.11 18.49 -16.96
C ASN A 101 -5.25 18.59 -15.69
N LEU A 102 -5.04 17.49 -14.96
CA LEU A 102 -4.08 17.47 -13.84
C LEU A 102 -2.64 17.58 -14.32
N ALA A 103 -2.29 16.94 -15.43
CA ALA A 103 -0.97 17.06 -16.05
C ALA A 103 -0.70 18.50 -16.53
N ALA A 104 -1.73 19.20 -17.03
CA ALA A 104 -1.62 20.63 -17.36
C ALA A 104 -1.41 21.52 -16.13
N ALA A 105 -1.72 21.03 -14.93
CA ALA A 105 -1.47 21.70 -13.65
C ALA A 105 -0.19 21.21 -12.95
N ASP A 106 0.73 20.56 -13.67
CA ASP A 106 1.98 19.96 -13.16
C ASP A 106 1.77 18.88 -12.07
N ILE A 107 0.64 18.19 -12.08
CA ILE A 107 0.35 17.07 -11.17
C ILE A 107 0.22 15.77 -11.98
N GLU A 108 1.23 14.91 -11.87
CA GLU A 108 1.20 13.58 -12.48
C GLU A 108 0.43 12.59 -11.58
N VAL A 109 -0.65 12.03 -12.12
CA VAL A 109 -1.49 11.04 -11.42
C VAL A 109 -1.74 9.85 -12.32
N HIS A 110 -1.57 8.64 -11.78
CA HIS A 110 -1.88 7.41 -12.51
C HIS A 110 -3.39 7.15 -12.54
N LYS A 111 -3.86 6.49 -13.62
CA LYS A 111 -5.28 6.14 -13.83
C LYS A 111 -5.89 5.31 -12.70
N ASP A 112 -5.08 4.49 -12.04
CA ASP A 112 -5.51 3.62 -10.94
C ASP A 112 -5.83 4.41 -9.65
N MET A 113 -5.29 5.63 -9.53
CA MET A 113 -5.53 6.50 -8.39
C MET A 113 -6.88 7.24 -8.47
N ILE A 114 -7.51 7.26 -9.65
CA ILE A 114 -8.78 7.97 -9.87
C ILE A 114 -9.94 6.98 -9.74
N LYS A 115 -10.83 7.23 -8.78
CA LYS A 115 -12.11 6.52 -8.63
C LYS A 115 -13.23 7.49 -8.95
N LEU A 116 -14.02 7.15 -9.97
CA LEU A 116 -15.25 7.85 -10.30
C LEU A 116 -16.41 7.01 -9.74
N PRO A 117 -17.41 7.63 -9.08
CA PRO A 117 -18.65 6.94 -8.79
C PRO A 117 -19.30 6.51 -10.12
N ALA A 118 -19.94 5.33 -10.10
CA ALA A 118 -20.73 4.83 -11.21
C ALA A 118 -22.03 5.62 -11.36
#